data_AF-A0A7Y3UAC3-F1
#
_entry.id   AF-A0A7Y3UAC3-F1
#
_cell.length_a   1.000
_cell.length_b   1.000
_cell.length_c   1.000
_cell.angle_alpha   90.00
_cell.angle_beta   90.00
_cell.angle_gamma   90.00
#
_symmetry.space_group_name_H-M   'P 1'
#
loop_
_entity.id
_entity.type
_entity.pdbx_description
1 polymer ?
#
loop_
_entity_poly.entity_id
_entity_poly.type
_entity_poly.pdbx_seq_one_letter_code
_entity_poly.pdbx_strand_id
1 'polypeptide(L)'
;MSNQTLALRLTDAYVDKGYRGHDYEGEAAVHIAGRGSKRATRVQRKRRKRRSAIEPKIGHAKSESRLGRCYLKGLAGDAINVVLAAAGANFRKLLRLLRCARGVEQTFQLNFAWLWHLLRWPNHHPRFKIA
;
A
#
# COMPACT_ATOMS: atom_id res chain seq x y z
N MET A 1 7.03 -20.98 23.82
CA MET A 1 6.15 -21.24 22.66
C MET A 1 6.46 -20.21 21.58
N SER A 2 7.31 -20.56 20.61
CA SER A 2 7.86 -19.61 19.61
C SER A 2 7.07 -19.67 18.30
N ASN A 3 6.24 -18.66 18.05
CA ASN A 3 5.52 -18.50 16.78
C ASN A 3 6.48 -18.03 15.66
N GLN A 4 7.14 -18.97 15.00
CA GLN A 4 7.88 -18.76 13.75
C GLN A 4 6.94 -18.97 12.56
N THR A 5 6.13 -17.98 12.20
CA THR A 5 5.21 -18.11 11.04
C THR A 5 5.85 -17.60 9.73
N LEU A 6 7.07 -17.05 9.78
CA LEU A 6 7.81 -16.62 8.59
C LEU A 6 9.28 -17.02 8.74
N ALA A 7 9.87 -17.68 7.73
CA ALA A 7 11.28 -18.08 7.70
C ALA A 7 12.29 -16.91 7.65
N LEU A 8 11.85 -15.70 8.00
CA LEU A 8 12.64 -14.47 8.00
C LEU A 8 12.89 -14.07 9.46
N ARG A 9 14.15 -14.12 9.88
CA ARG A 9 14.54 -13.59 11.19
C ARG A 9 14.33 -12.07 11.22
N LEU A 10 13.55 -11.60 12.18
CA LEU A 10 13.36 -10.17 12.43
C LEU A 10 14.64 -9.62 13.08
N THR A 11 15.37 -8.75 12.39
CA THR A 11 16.60 -8.15 12.91
C THR A 11 16.36 -6.82 13.61
N ASP A 12 15.41 -6.01 13.11
CA ASP A 12 15.14 -4.66 13.59
C ASP A 12 13.65 -4.36 13.66
N ALA A 13 13.19 -3.85 14.79
CA ALA A 13 11.84 -3.33 15.00
C ALA A 13 11.90 -1.82 15.28
N TYR A 14 11.14 -0.99 14.58
CA TYR A 14 11.08 0.46 14.80
C TYR A 14 9.73 0.82 15.42
N VAL A 15 9.74 1.32 16.65
CA VAL A 15 8.54 1.49 17.48
C VAL A 15 8.29 2.96 17.85
N ASP A 16 7.07 3.25 18.30
CA ASP A 16 6.67 4.57 18.79
C ASP A 16 7.27 4.95 20.12
N LYS A 17 7.34 6.27 20.37
CA LYS A 17 7.94 6.82 21.60
C LYS A 17 7.20 6.31 22.84
N GLY A 18 5.90 6.03 22.71
CA GLY A 18 5.06 5.47 23.77
C GLY A 18 5.26 3.98 24.02
N TYR A 19 6.08 3.28 23.22
CA TYR A 19 6.36 1.87 23.47
C TYR A 19 7.10 1.70 24.80
N ARG A 20 6.47 0.99 25.74
CA ARG A 20 6.99 0.74 27.09
C ARG A 20 7.69 -0.60 27.26
N GLY A 21 7.76 -1.39 26.20
CA GLY A 21 8.09 -2.80 26.31
C GLY A 21 6.82 -3.63 26.35
N HIS A 22 6.94 -4.82 25.79
CA HIS A 22 6.01 -5.94 25.89
C HIS A 22 6.95 -7.12 25.97
N ASP A 23 6.83 -8.01 26.96
CA ASP A 23 7.80 -9.10 27.28
C ASP A 23 8.28 -9.87 26.03
N TYR A 24 9.23 -9.28 25.32
CA TYR A 24 9.65 -9.68 23.99
C TYR A 24 11.03 -10.24 24.15
N GLU A 25 11.10 -11.56 24.12
CA GLU A 25 12.34 -12.32 24.29
C GLU A 25 13.02 -12.62 22.94
N GLY A 26 12.57 -12.00 21.85
CA GLY A 26 13.12 -12.26 20.52
C GLY A 26 14.45 -11.54 20.25
N GLU A 27 15.20 -12.04 19.27
CA GLU A 27 16.52 -11.52 18.87
C GLU A 27 16.50 -10.13 18.20
N ALA A 28 15.32 -9.58 17.90
CA ALA A 28 15.21 -8.33 17.14
C ALA A 28 15.59 -7.09 17.97
N ALA A 29 16.43 -6.23 17.39
CA ALA A 29 16.78 -4.95 18.01
C ALA A 29 15.60 -3.96 17.95
N VAL A 30 15.14 -3.49 19.11
CA VAL A 30 14.02 -2.53 19.21
C VAL A 30 14.53 -1.08 19.22
N HIS A 31 14.14 -0.32 18.21
CA HIS A 31 14.51 1.08 18.00
C HIS A 31 13.34 2.02 18.31
N ILE A 32 13.38 2.67 19.47
CA ILE A 32 12.36 3.65 19.89
C ILE A 32 12.58 4.99 19.18
N ALA A 33 11.49 5.64 18.74
CA ALA A 33 11.59 6.97 18.15
C ALA A 33 12.04 8.06 19.12
N GLY A 34 12.77 9.04 18.58
CA GLY A 34 13.40 10.11 19.36
C GLY A 34 14.73 9.72 20.00
N ARG A 35 15.03 8.42 20.18
CA ARG A 35 16.33 7.95 20.68
C ARG A 35 17.34 7.73 19.54
N GLY A 36 18.60 8.13 19.77
CA GLY A 36 19.72 7.83 18.88
C GLY A 36 19.65 8.46 17.48
N SER A 37 18.79 9.46 17.26
CA SER A 37 18.56 10.05 15.92
C SER A 37 19.78 10.78 15.34
N LYS A 38 20.60 11.40 16.21
CA LYS A 38 21.75 12.23 15.80
C LYS A 38 22.81 11.44 15.00
N ARG A 39 23.09 10.19 15.38
CA ARG A 39 24.07 9.30 14.72
C ARG A 39 23.43 8.24 13.80
N ALA A 40 22.14 8.36 13.49
CA ALA A 40 21.44 7.35 12.71
C ALA A 40 21.90 7.34 11.24
N THR A 41 22.14 6.15 10.69
CA THR A 41 22.48 5.98 9.27
C THR A 41 21.32 6.37 8.35
N ARG A 42 21.59 6.62 7.06
CA ARG A 42 20.54 6.92 6.06
C ARG A 42 19.45 5.84 6.03
N VAL A 43 19.83 4.57 6.15
CA VAL A 43 18.89 3.44 6.18
C VAL A 43 18.02 3.49 7.44
N GLN A 44 18.62 3.68 8.62
CA GLN A 44 17.89 3.80 9.88
C GLN A 44 16.91 4.98 9.87
N ARG A 45 17.31 6.14 9.31
CA ARG A 45 16.42 7.30 9.14
C ARG A 45 15.24 6.98 8.22
N LYS A 46 15.48 6.30 7.09
CA LYS A 46 14.41 5.86 6.16
C LYS A 46 13.44 4.90 6.84
N ARG A 47 13.94 3.93 7.62
CA ARG A 47 13.10 2.98 8.37
C ARG A 47 12.27 3.70 9.46
N ARG A 48 12.86 4.61 10.23
CA ARG A 48 12.15 5.47 11.20
C ARG A 48 11.06 6.34 10.54
N LYS A 49 11.30 6.87 9.34
CA LYS A 49 10.29 7.63 8.58
C LYS A 49 9.17 6.73 8.04
N ARG A 50 9.48 5.53 7.55
CA ARG A 50 8.45 4.57 7.08
C ARG A 50 7.48 4.16 8.19
N ARG A 51 7.97 4.04 9.42
CA ARG A 51 7.15 3.73 10.59
C ARG A 51 5.98 4.72 10.77
N SER A 52 6.17 6.03 10.57
CA SER A 52 5.08 7.00 10.73
C SER A 52 3.95 6.84 9.72
N ALA A 53 4.15 6.06 8.64
CA ALA A 53 3.09 5.75 7.68
C ALA A 53 2.07 4.73 8.22
N ILE A 54 2.28 4.15 9.42
CA ILE A 54 1.31 3.23 10.03
C ILE A 54 0.13 3.97 10.66
N GLU A 55 0.36 5.13 11.27
CA GLU A 55 -0.69 5.90 11.95
C GLU A 55 -1.81 6.34 11.00
N PRO A 56 -1.52 6.91 9.81
CA PRO A 56 -2.57 7.21 8.84
C PRO A 56 -3.33 5.95 8.41
N LYS A 57 -2.65 4.81 8.24
CA LYS A 57 -3.31 3.55 7.84
C LYS A 57 -4.26 3.05 8.91
N ILE A 58 -3.90 3.15 10.19
CA ILE A 58 -4.77 2.81 11.32
C ILE A 58 -5.94 3.80 11.38
N GLY A 59 -5.69 5.09 11.18
CA GLY A 59 -6.73 6.12 11.08
C GLY A 59 -7.76 5.81 9.97
N HIS A 60 -7.29 5.52 8.76
CA HIS A 60 -8.15 5.09 7.64
C HIS A 60 -8.87 3.78 7.93
N ALA A 61 -8.25 2.83 8.65
CA ALA A 61 -8.95 1.62 9.06
C ALA A 61 -10.11 1.95 10.04
N LYS A 62 -9.88 2.84 11.00
CA LYS A 62 -10.90 3.32 11.94
C LYS A 62 -12.08 4.00 11.24
N SER A 63 -11.81 4.95 10.34
CA SER A 63 -12.85 5.74 9.67
C SER A 63 -13.48 5.02 8.47
N GLU A 64 -12.68 4.40 7.60
CA GLU A 64 -13.13 3.89 6.30
C GLU A 64 -13.37 2.38 6.29
N SER A 65 -12.78 1.59 7.21
CA SER A 65 -12.91 0.12 7.20
C SER A 65 -13.82 -0.44 8.28
N ARG A 66 -14.75 0.37 8.81
CA ARG A 66 -15.73 -0.02 9.85
C ARG A 66 -15.12 -0.58 11.14
N LEU A 67 -13.82 -0.37 11.36
CA LEU A 67 -13.14 -0.81 12.58
C LEU A 67 -13.74 -0.16 13.83
N GLY A 68 -14.25 1.08 13.72
CA GLY A 68 -14.92 1.79 14.80
C GLY A 68 -16.37 1.36 15.10
N ARG A 69 -16.91 0.37 14.38
CA ARG A 69 -18.29 -0.13 14.57
C ARG A 69 -18.29 -1.65 14.57
N CYS A 70 -18.07 -2.25 15.74
CA CYS A 70 -18.17 -3.69 15.95
C CYS A 70 -19.61 -4.07 16.33
N TYR A 71 -20.23 -4.95 15.55
CA TYR A 71 -21.56 -5.51 15.85
C TYR A 71 -21.48 -6.91 16.49
N LEU A 72 -20.26 -7.42 16.67
CA LEU A 72 -20.01 -8.72 17.29
C LEU A 72 -19.85 -8.55 18.80
N LYS A 73 -20.24 -9.57 19.56
CA LYS A 73 -20.31 -9.49 21.02
C LYS A 73 -18.94 -9.76 21.65
N GLY A 74 -18.49 -8.83 22.50
CA GLY A 74 -17.33 -8.99 23.37
C GLY A 74 -15.98 -8.97 22.65
N LEU A 75 -14.90 -9.22 23.42
CA LEU A 75 -13.51 -9.09 22.96
C LEU A 75 -13.16 -10.01 21.79
N ALA A 76 -13.72 -11.21 21.75
CA ALA A 76 -13.54 -12.13 20.62
C ALA A 76 -14.14 -11.55 19.33
N GLY A 77 -15.31 -10.91 19.44
CA GLY A 77 -15.95 -10.19 18.34
C GLY A 77 -15.11 -9.02 17.84
N ASP A 78 -14.55 -8.24 18.76
CA ASP A 78 -13.65 -7.13 18.42
C ASP A 78 -12.41 -7.61 17.67
N ALA A 79 -11.78 -8.70 18.13
CA ALA A 79 -10.62 -9.29 17.48
C ALA A 79 -10.95 -9.74 16.04
N ILE A 80 -12.10 -10.41 15.85
CA ILE A 80 -12.57 -10.82 14.52
C ILE A 80 -12.85 -9.60 13.63
N ASN A 81 -13.53 -8.58 14.17
CA ASN A 81 -13.84 -7.35 13.44
C ASN A 81 -12.55 -6.65 12.98
N VAL A 82 -11.52 -6.60 13.82
CA VAL A 82 -10.22 -6.01 13.47
C VAL A 82 -9.57 -6.72 12.28
N VAL A 83 -9.56 -8.06 12.29
CA VAL A 83 -8.98 -8.86 11.20
C VAL A 83 -9.77 -8.65 9.90
N LEU A 84 -11.10 -8.72 9.95
CA LEU A 84 -11.95 -8.56 8.77
C LEU A 84 -11.89 -7.14 8.19
N ALA A 85 -11.90 -6.12 9.04
CA ALA A 85 -11.74 -4.73 8.63
C ALA A 85 -10.40 -4.49 7.92
N ALA A 86 -9.31 -5.04 8.45
CA ALA A 86 -7.99 -4.96 7.85
C ALA A 86 -7.93 -5.68 6.49
N ALA A 87 -8.50 -6.88 6.39
CA ALA A 87 -8.62 -7.62 5.14
C ALA A 87 -9.40 -6.84 4.09
N GLY A 88 -10.56 -6.29 4.45
CA GLY A 88 -11.38 -5.44 3.57
C GLY A 88 -10.65 -4.17 3.11
N ALA A 89 -9.86 -3.53 3.97
CA ALA A 89 -9.01 -2.40 3.59
C ALA A 89 -7.93 -2.80 2.56
N ASN A 90 -7.35 -3.99 2.69
CA ASN A 90 -6.38 -4.51 1.73
C ASN A 90 -7.03 -4.87 0.39
N PHE A 91 -8.19 -5.52 0.38
CA PHE A 91 -8.93 -5.82 -0.85
C PHE A 91 -9.31 -4.55 -1.61
N ARG A 92 -9.73 -3.48 -0.92
CA ARG A 92 -9.99 -2.18 -1.58
C ARG A 92 -8.76 -1.56 -2.24
N LYS A 93 -7.55 -1.86 -1.78
CA LYS A 93 -6.32 -1.43 -2.47
C LYS A 93 -6.07 -2.26 -3.72
N LEU A 94 -6.20 -3.58 -3.62
CA LEU A 94 -6.06 -4.49 -4.77
C LEU A 94 -7.08 -4.16 -5.87
N LEU A 95 -8.35 -3.97 -5.52
CA LEU A 95 -9.39 -3.59 -6.48
C LEU A 95 -9.12 -2.25 -7.15
N ARG A 96 -8.56 -1.26 -6.42
CA ARG A 96 -8.13 0.02 -7.01
C ARG A 96 -7.00 -0.17 -8.01
N LEU A 97 -6.00 -0.99 -7.68
CA LEU A 97 -4.89 -1.30 -8.59
C LEU A 97 -5.39 -1.98 -9.87
N LEU A 98 -6.27 -2.99 -9.75
CA LEU A 98 -6.85 -3.68 -10.89
C LEU A 98 -7.72 -2.76 -11.76
N ARG A 99 -8.46 -1.83 -11.15
CA ARG A 99 -9.24 -0.83 -11.90
C ARG A 99 -8.33 0.13 -12.66
N CYS A 100 -7.24 0.60 -12.04
CA CYS A 100 -6.25 1.45 -12.73
C CYS A 100 -5.57 0.70 -13.89
N ALA A 101 -5.17 -0.56 -13.68
CA ALA A 101 -4.53 -1.36 -14.73
C ALA A 101 -5.43 -1.54 -15.96
N ARG A 102 -6.72 -1.84 -15.76
CA ARG A 102 -7.69 -1.95 -16.86
C ARG A 102 -8.00 -0.63 -17.58
N GLY A 103 -7.88 0.51 -16.89
CA GLY A 103 -8.04 1.83 -17.51
C GLY A 103 -6.89 2.21 -18.45
N VAL A 104 -5.67 1.76 -18.14
CA VAL A 104 -4.48 1.96 -19.00
C VAL A 104 -4.59 1.16 -20.30
N GLU A 105 -5.23 -0.01 -20.27
CA GLU A 105 -5.46 -0.84 -21.46
C GLU A 105 -6.47 -0.20 -22.42
N GLN A 106 -7.52 0.45 -21.92
CA GLN A 106 -8.49 1.16 -22.76
C GLN A 106 -7.85 2.35 -23.51
N THR A 107 -6.95 3.08 -22.86
CA THR A 107 -6.20 4.16 -23.52
C THR A 107 -5.20 3.65 -24.57
N PHE A 108 -4.70 2.42 -24.40
CA PHE A 108 -3.81 1.78 -25.37
C PHE A 108 -4.57 1.35 -26.63
N GLN A 109 -5.78 0.79 -26.47
CA GLN A 109 -6.66 0.43 -27.59
C GLN A 109 -7.13 1.65 -28.40
N LEU A 110 -7.46 2.76 -27.74
CA LEU A 110 -7.88 3.99 -28.42
C LEU A 110 -6.74 4.65 -29.22
N ASN A 111 -5.50 4.62 -28.72
CA ASN A 111 -4.34 5.11 -29.47
C ASN A 111 -4.02 4.22 -30.67
N PHE A 112 -4.17 2.90 -30.55
CA PHE A 112 -4.00 1.98 -31.69
C PHE A 112 -5.10 2.15 -32.74
N ALA A 113 -6.36 2.36 -32.34
CA ALA A 113 -7.45 2.61 -33.29
C ALA A 113 -7.24 3.91 -34.09
N TRP A 114 -6.78 4.99 -33.43
CA TRP A 114 -6.41 6.25 -34.11
C TRP A 114 -5.21 6.08 -35.04
N LEU A 115 -4.15 5.40 -34.59
CA LEU A 115 -2.97 5.12 -35.41
C LEU A 115 -3.33 4.24 -36.63
N TRP A 116 -4.20 3.26 -36.46
CA TRP A 116 -4.67 2.37 -37.51
C TRP A 116 -5.58 3.11 -38.51
N HIS A 117 -6.38 4.07 -38.07
CA HIS A 117 -7.17 4.95 -38.94
C HIS A 117 -6.28 5.92 -39.74
N LEU A 118 -5.17 6.38 -39.17
CA LEU A 118 -4.17 7.23 -39.84
C LEU A 118 -3.38 6.43 -40.91
N LEU A 119 -3.00 5.18 -40.60
CA LEU A 119 -2.29 4.29 -41.53
C LEU A 119 -3.16 3.76 -42.68
N ARG A 120 -4.49 3.83 -42.58
CA ARG A 120 -5.42 3.38 -43.62
C ARG A 120 -5.94 4.50 -44.53
N TRP A 121 -5.43 5.74 -44.41
CA TRP A 121 -5.85 6.85 -45.25
C TRP A 121 -5.40 6.64 -46.71
N PRO A 122 -6.32 6.52 -47.69
CA PRO A 122 -5.93 6.37 -49.08
C PRO A 122 -5.54 7.74 -49.65
N ASN A 123 -4.35 7.79 -50.26
CA ASN A 123 -3.82 8.96 -50.96
C ASN A 123 -4.68 9.32 -52.18
N HIS A 124 -5.75 10.09 -52.00
CA HIS A 124 -6.34 10.86 -53.09
C HIS A 124 -5.56 12.17 -53.24
N HIS A 125 -4.51 12.15 -54.06
CA HIS A 125 -3.85 13.37 -54.50
C HIS A 125 -4.65 14.02 -55.64
N PRO A 126 -5.16 15.26 -55.50
CA PRO A 126 -5.60 16.04 -56.64
C PRO A 126 -4.37 16.47 -57.45
N ARG A 127 -4.29 16.02 -58.71
CA ARG A 127 -3.26 16.49 -59.66
C ARG A 127 -3.58 17.93 -60.06
N PHE A 128 -2.88 18.89 -59.47
CA PHE A 128 -2.83 20.25 -59.98
C PHE A 128 -2.08 20.25 -61.33
N LYS A 129 -2.81 20.52 -62.42
CA LYS A 129 -2.22 20.88 -63.71
C LYS A 129 -1.92 22.36 -63.69
N ILE A 130 -0.66 22.73 -63.93
CA ILE A 130 -0.24 24.10 -64.20
C ILE A 130 0.02 24.18 -65.70
N ALA A 131 -0.51 25.25 -66.29
CA ALA A 131 -0.47 25.60 -67.71
C ALA A 131 0.92 25.99 -68.19
#